data_AF-A0A7X2PP65-F1
#
_entry.id   AF-A0A7X2PP65-F1
#
_cell.length_a   1.000
_cell.length_b   1.000
_cell.length_c   1.000
_cell.angle_alpha   90.00
_cell.angle_beta   90.00
_cell.angle_gamma   90.00
#
_symmetry.space_group_name_H-M   'P 1'
#
loop_
_entity.id
_entity.type
_entity.pdbx_description
1 polymer ?
#
loop_
_entity_poly.entity_id
_entity_poly.type
_entity_poly.pdbx_seq_one_letter_code
_entity_poly.pdbx_strand_id
1 'polypeptide(L)' 'MTTTLADNPLTPSRKRRLAAIAARPDSEIDLSDIPELTESFWKNAIKNPYYRPVKQQLTVRLPNEIRKRA' A
#
# COMPACT_ATOMS: atom_id res chain seq x y z
N MET A 1 5.46 -4.60 -20.31
CA MET A 1 4.30 -5.36 -19.78
C MET A 1 4.33 -5.21 -18.27
N THR A 2 3.58 -4.26 -17.71
CA THR A 2 3.52 -4.03 -16.25
C THR A 2 2.47 -4.96 -15.67
N THR A 3 2.89 -6.02 -14.98
CA THR A 3 1.97 -6.89 -14.24
C THR A 3 1.61 -6.21 -12.93
N THR A 4 0.34 -5.86 -12.76
CA THR A 4 -0.21 -5.31 -11.51
C THR A 4 -0.42 -6.46 -10.50
N LEU A 5 -0.16 -6.24 -9.20
CA LEU A 5 -0.31 -7.29 -8.17
C LEU A 5 -1.71 -7.91 -8.09
N ALA A 6 -2.75 -7.21 -8.59
CA ALA A 6 -4.11 -7.70 -8.66
C ALA A 6 -4.32 -8.82 -9.71
N ASP A 7 -3.50 -8.87 -10.77
CA ASP A 7 -3.61 -9.84 -11.86
C ASP A 7 -2.97 -11.21 -11.55
N ASN A 8 -2.33 -11.36 -10.39
CA ASN A 8 -1.71 -12.62 -9.99
C ASN A 8 -2.55 -13.32 -8.92
N PRO A 9 -3.44 -14.26 -9.30
CA PRO A 9 -4.30 -14.94 -8.34
C PRO A 9 -3.44 -15.69 -7.30
N LEU A 10 -3.74 -15.48 -6.02
CA LEU A 10 -3.03 -16.16 -4.95
C LEU A 10 -3.24 -17.68 -5.05
N THR A 11 -2.14 -18.41 -5.15
CA THR A 11 -2.16 -19.87 -5.09
C THR A 11 -2.74 -20.35 -3.75
N PRO A 12 -3.37 -21.54 -3.70
CA PRO A 12 -3.94 -22.07 -2.46
C PRO A 12 -2.92 -22.15 -1.31
N SER A 13 -1.65 -22.45 -1.63
CA SER A 13 -0.56 -22.48 -0.65
C SER A 13 -0.27 -21.10 -0.05
N ARG A 14 -0.32 -20.03 -0.86
CA ARG A 14 -0.16 -18.65 -0.36
C ARG A 14 -1.32 -18.24 0.54
N LYS A 15 -2.55 -18.62 0.19
CA LYS A 15 -3.74 -18.36 1.03
C LYS A 15 -3.62 -19.05 2.39
N ARG A 16 -3.21 -20.32 2.43
CA ARG A 16 -2.98 -21.05 3.69
C ARG A 16 -1.89 -20.42 4.54
N ARG A 17 -0.77 -19.99 3.92
CA ARG A 17 0.32 -19.30 4.62
C ARG A 17 -0.16 -17.98 5.24
N LEU A 18 -0.94 -17.19 4.51
CA LEU A 18 -1.51 -15.94 5.04
C LEU A 18 -2.46 -16.20 6.22
N ALA A 19 -3.33 -17.21 6.12
CA ALA A 19 -4.21 -17.59 7.22
C ALA A 19 -3.42 -18.04 8.46
N ALA A 20 -2.34 -18.80 8.27
CA ALA A 20 -1.45 -19.21 9.37
C ALA A 20 -0.74 -18.03 10.02
N ILE A 21 -0.27 -17.05 9.22
CA ILE A 21 0.36 -15.83 9.75
C ILE A 21 -0.66 -14.99 10.53
N ALA A 22 -1.88 -14.83 10.00
CA ALA A 22 -2.93 -14.04 10.64
C ALA A 22 -3.44 -14.65 11.96
N ALA A 23 -3.22 -15.95 12.19
CA ALA A 23 -3.57 -16.63 13.43
C ALA A 23 -2.48 -16.51 14.51
N ARG A 24 -1.27 -16.04 14.17
CA ARG A 24 -0.18 -15.86 15.14
C ARG A 24 -0.39 -14.56 15.92
N PRO A 25 -0.01 -14.52 17.22
CA PRO A 25 -0.06 -13.29 18.00
C PRO A 25 0.98 -12.27 17.51
N ASP A 26 0.63 -11.00 17.56
CA ASP A 26 1.53 -9.90 17.16
C ASP A 26 2.81 -9.84 18.02
N SER A 27 2.80 -10.38 19.24
CA SER A 27 3.97 -10.46 20.11
C SER A 27 5.10 -11.34 19.57
N GLU A 28 4.83 -12.20 18.58
CA GLU A 28 5.84 -13.01 17.90
C GLU A 28 6.52 -12.27 16.73
N ILE A 29 6.09 -11.04 16.42
CA ILE A 29 6.70 -10.22 15.38
C ILE A 29 8.05 -9.72 15.90
N ASP A 30 9.12 -10.11 15.22
CA ASP A 30 10.46 -9.57 15.46
C ASP A 30 10.52 -8.13 14.91
N LEU A 31 10.88 -7.19 15.79
CA LEU A 31 10.98 -5.76 15.50
C LEU A 31 12.42 -5.24 15.72
N SER A 32 13.40 -6.15 15.78
CA SER A 32 14.80 -5.80 16.05
C SER A 32 15.44 -4.92 14.96
N ASP A 33 14.99 -5.05 13.71
CA ASP A 33 15.45 -4.26 12.57
C ASP A 33 14.67 -2.95 12.41
N ILE A 34 13.38 -2.96 12.73
CA ILE A 34 12.47 -1.83 12.59
C ILE A 34 11.70 -1.64 13.91
N PRO A 35 12.22 -0.85 14.85
CA PRO A 35 11.58 -0.64 16.14
C PRO A 35 10.27 0.15 16.00
N GLU A 36 9.35 -0.05 16.96
CA GLU A 36 8.09 0.67 16.98
C GLU A 36 8.30 2.18 17.14
N LEU A 37 7.52 2.95 16.37
CA LEU A 37 7.54 4.41 16.44
C LEU A 37 6.73 4.90 17.64
N THR A 38 7.44 5.23 18.70
CA THR A 38 6.88 5.82 19.93
C THR A 38 6.30 7.22 19.72
N GLU A 39 5.48 7.70 20.67
CA GLU A 39 4.91 9.07 20.63
C GLU A 39 5.98 10.17 20.55
N SER A 40 7.17 9.95 21.12
CA SER A 40 8.26 10.94 21.09
C SER A 40 8.82 11.14 19.68
N PHE A 41 8.80 10.10 18.85
CA PHE A 41 9.12 10.21 17.42
C PHE A 41 8.10 11.12 16.71
N TRP A 42 6.81 10.92 16.96
CA TRP A 42 5.74 11.70 16.35
C TRP A 42 5.70 13.16 16.80
N LYS A 43 6.11 13.47 18.03
CA LYS A 43 6.22 14.86 18.53
C LYS A 43 7.18 15.71 17.68
N ASN A 44 8.20 15.09 17.10
CA ASN A 44 9.20 15.75 16.26
C ASN A 44 8.97 15.51 14.76
N ALA A 45 7.91 14.78 14.39
CA ALA A 45 7.64 14.47 13.00
C ALA A 45 7.23 15.74 12.23
N ILE A 46 8.07 16.14 11.27
CA ILE A 46 7.82 17.31 10.43
C ILE A 46 7.00 16.85 9.21
N LYS A 47 5.82 17.45 9.02
CA LYS A 47 5.06 17.29 7.78
C LYS A 47 5.94 17.75 6.61
N ASN A 48 6.07 16.91 5.58
CA ASN A 48 6.92 17.21 4.41
C ASN A 48 6.67 18.64 3.90
N PRO A 49 7.63 19.57 4.05
CA PRO A 49 7.43 20.99 3.77
C PRO A 49 7.27 21.27 2.27
N TYR A 50 7.75 20.35 1.42
CA TYR A 50 7.73 20.45 -0.03
C TYR A 50 6.51 19.76 -0.65
N TYR A 51 5.80 18.91 0.10
CA TYR A 51 4.63 18.22 -0.43
C TYR A 51 3.38 19.08 -0.29
N ARG A 52 3.08 19.83 -1.35
CA ARG A 52 1.85 20.62 -1.51
C ARG A 52 1.08 20.12 -2.74
N PRO A 53 0.38 18.99 -2.67
CA PRO A 53 -0.46 18.55 -3.77
C PRO A 53 -1.66 19.51 -3.88
N VAL A 54 -1.55 20.49 -4.77
CA VAL A 54 -2.71 21.27 -5.21
C VAL A 54 -3.47 20.40 -6.19
N LYS A 55 -4.55 19.76 -5.74
CA LYS A 55 -5.44 19.02 -6.63
C LYS A 55 -6.09 20.03 -7.58
N GLN A 56 -5.66 20.00 -8.84
CA GLN A 56 -6.30 20.78 -9.90
C GLN A 56 -7.40 19.94 -10.53
N GLN A 57 -8.59 20.52 -10.68
CA GLN A 57 -9.67 19.90 -11.41
C GLN A 57 -9.35 19.97 -12.91
N LEU A 58 -9.14 18.81 -13.53
CA LEU A 58 -8.93 18.68 -14.97
C LEU A 58 -10.20 18.15 -15.63
N THR A 59 -10.81 18.93 -16.52
CA THR A 59 -11.94 18.48 -17.34
C THR A 59 -11.40 17.94 -18.67
N VAL A 60 -11.42 16.61 -18.85
CA VAL A 60 -10.98 15.95 -20.09
C VAL A 60 -12.20 15.44 -20.87
N ARG A 61 -12.23 15.68 -22.18
CA ARG A 61 -13.18 15.03 -23.11
C ARG A 61 -12.48 13.82 -23.74
N LEU A 62 -13.04 12.63 -23.58
CA LEU A 62 -12.52 11.40 -24.18
C LEU A 62 -13.29 11.10 -25.48
N PRO A 63 -12.60 10.89 -26.63
CA PRO A 63 -13.23 10.40 -27.84
C PRO A 63 -13.71 8.95 -27.72
N ASN A 64 -14.70 8.59 -28.54
CA ASN A 64 -15.38 7.28 -28.51
C ASN A 64 -14.47 6.07 -28.79
N GLU A 65 -13.32 6.26 -29.42
CA GLU A 65 -12.40 5.15 -29.74
C GLU A 65 -11.56 4.66 -28.56
N ILE A 66 -11.67 5.29 -27.38
CA ILE A 66 -10.93 4.87 -26.19
C ILE A 66 -11.58 3.63 -25.58
N ARG A 67 -11.14 2.45 -26.04
CA ARG A 67 -11.50 1.17 -25.43
C ARG A 67 -10.73 1.01 -24.12
N LYS A 68 -11.43 0.95 -22.98
CA LYS A 68 -10.83 0.54 -21.71
C LYS A 68 -10.32 -0.90 -21.84
N ARG A 69 -9.02 -1.12 -21.64
CA ARG A 69 -8.52 -2.46 -21.30
C ARG A 69 -8.75 -2.65 -19.80
N ALA A 70 -9.56 -3.65 -19.48
CA ALA A 70 -9.65 -4.24 -18.16
C ALA A 70 -8.43 -5.12 -17.92
#